data_AF-A0A6L5HPS9-F1
#
_entry.id   AF-A0A6L5HPS9-F1
#
_cell.length_a   1.000
_cell.length_b   1.000
_cell.length_c   1.000
_cell.angle_alpha   90.00
_cell.angle_beta   90.00
_cell.angle_gamma   90.00
#
_symmetry.space_group_name_H-M   'P 1'
#
loop_
_entity.id
_entity.type
_entity.pdbx_description
1 polymer ?
#
loop_
_entity_poly.entity_id
_entity_poly.type
_entity_poly.pdbx_seq_one_letter_code
_entity_poly.pdbx_strand_id
1 'polypeptide(L)'
;MLVMVGKKSSEKPTTKKDTDKQSANKAKKATSTPQKSKKIKANDTVQAAPISERSAVARDTLQAFNQQLTRLGFTSVFEVVRRGRTQVVAHLLQQPALGLQHHQAVDFYEQAQSRAASLTRLYAQLCARSEPAMRGLSKLGVHYNRTLMQRSLGGGGNYEDWFKPANGTEFAHPDSVGSLFSPASYLTDLYRAAKPLHPVAHGLQLDNRRPDLGSLTLNDANLHEEISTLALTLEVLDAGVEGDADELLRTTVYPMNLPYNHASERIFQGLAARKNSPVDIWSVLGDFEGAALNRDLELLSWATRMPVAYARDALGMSPELVNILTEQRNTSDASVARYFGHSSLTKMNLAPVFQKALKLPEDTILEVLGAGPYYENETTLLLESDLEQRCDPITIMVSKQVVIVPPQTYGARYINGWDDGDRDAAKPFYWYVGAALGQEVPAPINSPLNSGLYNRNGRAFERLNRLIRLQQHVKVLSFAELDWLISQANEDITAHPLTQTLQALAVYMPLRKRYGTTVNGFAACLGVINTFHATGTLSFYRSLFGQADLIGQINISFSGTSKTPDATSMKVRAALCQGLQIDDGTLVLLAGYLPGITGAVLPVLQLEHISAL
;
A
#
# COMPACT_ATOMS: atom_id res chain seq x y z
N MET A 1 5.28 13.92 -4.75
CA MET A 1 5.26 15.34 -4.35
C MET A 1 6.01 15.42 -3.02
N LEU A 2 7.28 15.82 -3.03
CA LEU A 2 8.16 15.88 -1.85
C LEU A 2 8.54 17.35 -1.61
N VAL A 3 8.31 17.84 -0.39
CA VAL A 3 8.70 19.19 0.04
C VAL A 3 10.12 19.13 0.58
N MET A 4 11.04 19.76 -0.12
CA MET A 4 12.43 19.98 0.30
C MET A 4 12.51 21.16 1.27
N VAL A 5 13.19 20.99 2.40
CA VAL A 5 13.62 22.10 3.28
C VAL A 5 15.14 22.20 3.20
N GLY A 6 15.60 23.39 2.81
CA GLY A 6 16.97 23.67 2.39
C GLY A 6 17.99 23.83 3.53
N LYS A 7 19.19 23.32 3.25
CA LYS A 7 20.46 23.69 3.90
C LYS A 7 20.85 25.11 3.51
N LYS A 8 21.36 25.89 4.47
CA LYS A 8 22.20 27.07 4.21
C LYS A 8 23.59 26.86 4.83
N SER A 9 24.60 27.20 4.03
CA SER A 9 26.03 27.18 4.30
C SER A 9 26.60 28.60 4.25
N SER A 10 27.85 28.75 4.73
CA SER A 10 28.78 29.91 4.77
C SER A 10 28.68 30.76 6.05
N GLU A 11 29.75 31.08 6.79
CA GLU A 11 31.08 31.55 6.37
C GLU A 11 32.23 31.20 7.37
N LYS A 12 33.48 31.26 6.87
CA LYS A 12 34.79 31.32 7.55
C LYS A 12 35.53 32.55 6.94
N PRO A 13 36.74 32.97 7.36
CA PRO A 13 37.38 33.09 8.68
C PRO A 13 38.06 34.49 8.86
N THR A 14 38.55 34.89 10.05
CA THR A 14 39.66 35.86 10.14
C THR A 14 40.58 35.59 11.33
N THR A 15 41.87 35.72 11.07
CA THR A 15 43.02 35.59 11.96
C THR A 15 43.44 36.95 12.50
N LYS A 16 43.95 37.03 13.74
CA LYS A 16 45.08 37.89 14.11
C LYS A 16 45.75 37.45 15.41
N LYS A 17 47.09 37.49 15.34
CA LYS A 17 48.14 37.18 16.32
C LYS A 17 48.30 38.30 17.36
N ASP A 18 48.82 37.95 18.53
CA ASP A 18 50.03 38.53 19.20
C ASP A 18 50.19 37.80 20.57
N THR A 19 51.22 36.96 20.82
CA THR A 19 52.59 37.24 21.36
C THR A 19 52.57 38.20 22.57
N ASP A 20 53.23 37.99 23.72
CA ASP A 20 54.38 37.15 24.10
C ASP A 20 54.60 37.20 25.64
N LYS A 21 55.47 36.30 26.15
CA LYS A 21 56.31 36.33 27.38
C LYS A 21 55.67 36.00 28.75
N GLN A 22 56.01 34.87 29.40
CA GLN A 22 57.27 34.51 30.10
C GLN A 22 57.74 35.58 31.10
N SER A 23 57.78 35.32 32.41
CA SER A 23 58.90 34.69 33.18
C SER A 23 58.51 34.85 34.67
N ALA A 24 58.90 34.04 35.66
CA ALA A 24 60.28 33.69 35.99
C ALA A 24 60.37 32.55 37.02
N ASN A 25 61.38 31.72 36.79
CA ASN A 25 62.05 30.80 37.70
C ASN A 25 62.52 31.42 39.01
N LYS A 26 62.57 30.61 40.08
CA LYS A 26 63.83 30.40 40.81
C LYS A 26 63.84 29.12 41.67
N ALA A 27 64.64 28.16 41.22
CA ALA A 27 65.26 27.14 42.05
C ALA A 27 66.54 27.69 42.71
N LYS A 28 66.88 27.19 43.90
CA LYS A 28 68.24 27.02 44.47
C LYS A 28 68.10 25.95 45.59
N LYS A 29 68.59 24.71 45.47
CA LYS A 29 69.94 24.13 45.23
C LYS A 29 70.76 24.01 46.53
N ALA A 30 71.01 22.77 46.97
CA ALA A 30 72.31 22.27 47.46
C ALA A 30 72.18 20.77 47.87
N THR A 31 72.78 19.83 47.15
CA THR A 31 74.14 19.24 47.30
C THR A 31 74.18 18.02 48.23
N SER A 32 74.71 16.92 47.69
CA SER A 32 74.90 15.59 48.27
C SER A 32 76.18 15.46 49.11
N THR A 33 76.15 14.63 50.16
CA THR A 33 77.26 13.72 50.57
C THR A 33 76.72 12.62 51.52
N PRO A 34 77.37 11.43 51.63
CA PRO A 34 76.72 10.15 51.95
C PRO A 34 76.90 9.68 53.41
N GLN A 35 76.28 8.52 53.69
CA GLN A 35 76.45 7.59 54.83
C GLN A 35 75.58 7.80 56.09
N LYS A 36 74.61 6.91 56.30
CA LYS A 36 74.84 5.69 57.10
C LYS A 36 73.67 4.71 56.93
N SER A 37 74.00 3.54 56.44
CA SER A 37 73.21 2.32 56.43
C SER A 37 72.77 1.96 57.85
N LYS A 38 71.49 2.12 58.17
CA LYS A 38 70.84 1.29 59.20
C LYS A 38 70.42 0.00 58.51
N LYS A 39 71.17 -1.07 58.79
CA LYS A 39 70.73 -2.46 58.56
C LYS A 39 69.34 -2.62 59.19
N ILE A 40 68.29 -2.61 58.38
CA ILE A 40 67.04 -3.27 58.75
C ILE A 40 67.30 -4.75 58.47
N LYS A 41 67.28 -5.53 59.55
CA LYS A 41 67.57 -6.96 59.53
C LYS A 41 66.65 -7.64 58.51
N ALA A 42 67.25 -8.42 57.63
CA ALA A 42 66.58 -9.51 56.95
C ALA A 42 66.02 -10.45 58.02
N ASN A 43 64.70 -10.46 58.15
CA ASN A 43 63.85 -11.57 58.59
C ASN A 43 62.47 -11.00 58.92
N ASP A 44 61.76 -10.54 57.89
CA ASP A 44 60.32 -10.66 57.87
C ASP A 44 59.99 -11.49 56.63
N THR A 45 60.15 -12.80 56.78
CA THR A 45 59.25 -13.74 56.13
C THR A 45 57.85 -13.20 56.39
N VAL A 46 57.25 -12.55 55.40
CA VAL A 46 55.81 -12.32 55.38
C VAL A 46 55.21 -13.71 55.30
N GLN A 47 55.06 -14.35 56.46
CA GLN A 47 54.26 -15.53 56.64
C GLN A 47 52.91 -15.20 56.03
N ALA A 48 52.53 -15.96 55.01
CA ALA A 48 51.19 -15.94 54.48
C ALA A 48 50.24 -16.05 55.67
N ALA A 49 49.46 -14.99 55.91
CA ALA A 49 48.51 -14.96 57.00
C ALA A 49 47.70 -16.27 56.98
N PRO A 50 47.50 -16.95 58.12
CA PRO A 50 46.81 -18.22 58.15
C PRO A 50 45.43 -18.05 57.52
N ILE A 51 45.17 -18.90 56.53
CA ILE A 51 43.86 -19.01 55.87
C ILE A 51 42.84 -19.23 56.98
N SER A 52 42.00 -18.23 57.27
CA SER A 52 40.91 -18.35 58.24
C SER A 52 40.11 -19.63 57.94
N GLU A 53 39.84 -20.48 58.94
CA GLU A 53 39.13 -21.76 58.79
C GLU A 53 37.80 -21.61 58.01
N ARG A 54 37.11 -20.48 58.20
CA ARG A 54 35.89 -20.11 57.44
C ARG A 54 36.08 -20.07 55.92
N SER A 55 37.31 -19.83 55.45
CA SER A 55 37.65 -19.74 54.04
C SER A 55 38.09 -21.07 53.42
N ALA A 56 38.46 -22.07 54.22
CA ALA A 56 38.70 -23.44 53.76
C ALA A 56 37.36 -24.16 53.54
N VAL A 57 36.46 -24.11 54.54
CA VAL A 57 35.11 -24.69 54.46
C VAL A 57 34.34 -24.17 53.25
N ALA A 58 34.41 -22.86 52.97
CA ALA A 58 33.76 -22.26 51.81
C ALA A 58 34.33 -22.70 50.45
N ARG A 59 35.61 -23.16 50.40
CA ARG A 59 36.18 -23.72 49.17
C ARG A 59 35.73 -25.17 48.97
N ASP A 60 35.68 -25.95 50.04
CA ASP A 60 35.30 -27.36 49.98
C ASP A 60 33.82 -27.52 49.57
N THR A 61 32.94 -26.64 50.05
CA THR A 61 31.52 -26.60 49.63
C THR A 61 31.36 -26.25 48.14
N LEU A 62 32.17 -25.31 47.62
CA LEU A 62 32.16 -24.97 46.20
C LEU A 62 32.69 -26.11 45.31
N GLN A 63 33.71 -26.84 45.77
CA GLN A 63 34.21 -28.01 45.06
C GLN A 63 33.19 -29.13 45.02
N ALA A 64 32.49 -29.39 46.13
CA ALA A 64 31.39 -30.34 46.18
C ALA A 64 30.24 -29.96 45.22
N PHE A 65 29.87 -28.68 45.15
CA PHE A 65 28.86 -28.20 44.21
C PHE A 65 29.30 -28.35 42.75
N ASN A 66 30.56 -28.06 42.41
CA ASN A 66 31.08 -28.26 41.06
C ASN A 66 31.08 -29.76 40.65
N GLN A 67 31.38 -30.67 41.59
CA GLN A 67 31.28 -32.11 41.36
C GLN A 67 29.82 -32.56 41.17
N GLN A 68 28.88 -31.95 41.88
CA GLN A 68 27.45 -32.19 41.68
C GLN A 68 27.00 -31.71 40.29
N LEU A 69 27.48 -30.55 39.85
CA LEU A 69 27.16 -29.97 38.55
C LEU A 69 27.60 -30.88 37.38
N THR A 70 28.82 -31.44 37.46
CA THR A 70 29.32 -32.39 36.46
C THR A 70 28.61 -33.74 36.50
N ARG A 71 28.24 -34.25 37.69
CA ARG A 71 27.43 -35.48 37.83
C ARG A 71 26.05 -35.35 37.18
N LEU A 72 25.47 -34.15 37.20
CA LEU A 72 24.18 -33.85 36.58
C LEU A 72 24.29 -33.55 35.07
N GLY A 73 25.48 -33.69 34.48
CA GLY A 73 25.71 -33.53 33.06
C GLY A 73 25.80 -32.08 32.57
N PHE A 74 25.92 -31.11 33.48
CA PHE A 74 26.14 -29.72 33.11
C PHE A 74 27.64 -29.39 33.13
N THR A 75 28.06 -28.49 32.24
CA THR A 75 29.47 -28.04 32.17
C THR A 75 29.70 -26.75 32.94
N SER A 76 28.67 -25.91 33.04
CA SER A 76 28.73 -24.61 33.67
C SER A 76 27.42 -24.24 34.35
N VAL A 77 27.53 -23.45 35.42
CA VAL A 77 26.38 -22.86 36.12
C VAL A 77 25.57 -21.95 35.18
N PHE A 78 26.22 -21.28 34.23
CA PHE A 78 25.56 -20.42 33.24
C PHE A 78 24.71 -21.22 32.24
N GLU A 79 25.06 -22.48 31.97
CA GLU A 79 24.25 -23.37 31.14
C GLU A 79 22.91 -23.69 31.82
N VAL A 80 22.96 -23.98 33.12
CA VAL A 80 21.78 -24.24 33.97
C VAL A 80 20.87 -23.01 33.99
N VAL A 81 21.42 -21.82 34.24
CA VAL A 81 20.63 -20.57 34.29
C VAL A 81 20.02 -20.27 32.91
N ARG A 82 20.74 -20.49 31.81
CA ARG A 82 20.28 -20.21 30.43
C ARG A 82 19.10 -21.07 30.00
N ARG A 83 19.05 -22.35 30.40
CA ARG A 83 17.90 -23.24 30.11
C ARG A 83 16.63 -22.85 30.88
N GLY A 84 16.76 -22.14 32.01
CA GLY A 84 15.64 -21.69 32.83
C GLY A 84 15.10 -22.75 33.79
N ARG A 85 14.45 -22.29 34.85
CA ARG A 85 14.02 -23.11 36.00
C ARG A 85 13.17 -24.31 35.59
N THR A 86 12.13 -24.07 34.79
CA THR A 86 11.14 -25.09 34.43
C THR A 86 11.74 -26.21 33.57
N GLN A 87 12.56 -25.86 32.59
CA GLN A 87 13.20 -26.83 31.70
C GLN A 87 14.25 -27.67 32.42
N VAL A 88 15.05 -27.05 33.31
CA VAL A 88 16.07 -27.78 34.10
C VAL A 88 15.41 -28.73 35.08
N VAL A 89 14.39 -28.28 35.81
CA VAL A 89 13.66 -29.15 36.75
C VAL A 89 13.00 -30.31 36.01
N ALA A 90 12.37 -30.06 34.85
CA ALA A 90 11.81 -31.12 34.03
C ALA A 90 12.87 -32.12 33.54
N HIS A 91 14.01 -31.62 33.03
CA HIS A 91 15.12 -32.45 32.55
C HIS A 91 15.71 -33.33 33.65
N LEU A 92 15.88 -32.81 34.86
CA LEU A 92 16.41 -33.57 36.01
C LEU A 92 15.44 -34.64 36.50
N LEU A 93 14.13 -34.37 36.44
CA LEU A 93 13.09 -35.34 36.84
C LEU A 93 12.85 -36.43 35.78
N GLN A 94 13.18 -36.16 34.51
CA GLN A 94 13.10 -37.15 33.42
C GLN A 94 14.24 -38.18 33.43
N GLN A 95 15.26 -38.00 34.28
CA GLN A 95 16.39 -38.93 34.41
C GLN A 95 16.20 -39.83 35.65
N PRO A 96 15.58 -41.03 35.51
CA PRO A 96 15.27 -41.89 36.65
C PRO A 96 16.51 -42.43 37.38
N ALA A 97 17.68 -42.41 36.75
CA ALA A 97 18.95 -42.84 37.34
C ALA A 97 19.45 -41.94 38.49
N LEU A 98 18.93 -40.72 38.61
CA LEU A 98 19.39 -39.75 39.61
C LEU A 98 18.54 -39.73 40.89
N GLY A 99 17.34 -40.33 40.89
CA GLY A 99 16.46 -40.44 42.07
C GLY A 99 16.09 -39.11 42.75
N LEU A 100 16.24 -37.98 42.05
CA LEU A 100 16.06 -36.64 42.61
C LEU A 100 14.59 -36.31 42.84
N GLN A 101 14.28 -35.78 44.02
CA GLN A 101 12.96 -35.25 44.34
C GLN A 101 12.79 -33.83 43.76
N HIS A 102 11.54 -33.41 43.52
CA HIS A 102 11.23 -32.10 42.92
C HIS A 102 11.88 -30.92 43.69
N HIS A 103 11.86 -30.95 45.02
CA HIS A 103 12.48 -29.91 45.85
C HIS A 103 14.01 -29.85 45.66
N GLN A 104 14.68 -31.00 45.56
CA GLN A 104 16.14 -31.06 45.37
C GLN A 104 16.55 -30.49 44.00
N ALA A 105 15.73 -30.68 42.97
CA ALA A 105 15.96 -30.11 41.64
C ALA A 105 15.77 -28.57 41.65
N VAL A 106 14.80 -28.06 42.42
CA VAL A 106 14.60 -26.62 42.62
C VAL A 106 15.75 -26.01 43.40
N ASP A 107 16.15 -26.61 44.52
CA ASP A 107 17.26 -26.15 45.36
C ASP A 107 18.57 -26.11 44.56
N PHE A 108 18.82 -27.12 43.73
CA PHE A 108 19.95 -27.13 42.82
C PHE A 108 19.93 -25.94 41.84
N TYR A 109 18.78 -25.65 41.24
CA TYR A 109 18.64 -24.50 40.34
C TYR A 109 18.88 -23.17 41.07
N GLU A 110 18.36 -23.00 42.29
CA GLU A 110 18.55 -21.78 43.09
C GLU A 110 20.02 -21.61 43.53
N GLN A 111 20.70 -22.70 43.90
CA GLN A 111 22.14 -22.72 44.17
C GLN A 111 22.94 -22.36 42.91
N ALA A 112 22.56 -22.89 41.75
CA ALA A 112 23.16 -22.52 40.48
C ALA A 112 22.94 -21.03 40.16
N GLN A 113 21.72 -20.52 40.30
CA GLN A 113 21.39 -19.12 40.03
C GLN A 113 22.18 -18.17 40.93
N SER A 114 22.24 -18.44 42.24
CA SER A 114 23.00 -17.63 43.19
C SER A 114 24.51 -17.66 42.89
N ARG A 115 25.05 -18.83 42.51
CA ARG A 115 26.44 -18.96 42.11
C ARG A 115 26.74 -18.20 40.82
N ALA A 116 25.90 -18.31 39.79
CA ALA A 116 26.05 -17.54 38.55
C ALA A 116 26.04 -16.03 38.84
N ALA A 117 25.10 -15.54 39.65
CA ALA A 117 25.05 -14.13 40.04
C ALA A 117 26.33 -13.68 40.77
N SER A 118 26.86 -14.51 41.67
CA SER A 118 28.13 -14.22 42.37
C SER A 118 29.32 -14.12 41.41
N LEU A 119 29.38 -14.99 40.39
CA LEU A 119 30.43 -15.00 39.38
C LEU A 119 30.31 -13.82 38.42
N THR A 120 29.10 -13.48 37.97
CA THR A 120 28.85 -12.28 37.15
C THR A 120 29.26 -11.01 37.89
N ARG A 121 28.93 -10.92 39.19
CA ARG A 121 29.33 -9.78 40.03
C ARG A 121 30.85 -9.70 40.17
N LEU A 122 31.51 -10.84 40.40
CA LEU A 122 32.97 -10.90 40.48
C LEU A 122 33.60 -10.44 39.16
N TYR A 123 33.09 -10.93 38.03
CA TYR A 123 33.54 -10.54 36.69
C TYR A 123 33.38 -9.03 36.47
N ALA A 124 32.20 -8.48 36.72
CA ALA A 124 31.92 -7.06 36.58
C ALA A 124 32.85 -6.19 37.46
N GLN A 125 33.13 -6.63 38.69
CA GLN A 125 34.09 -5.95 39.57
C GLN A 125 35.52 -5.97 39.01
N LEU A 126 35.93 -7.05 38.36
CA LEU A 126 37.23 -7.16 37.72
C LEU A 126 37.32 -6.25 36.49
N CYS A 127 36.30 -6.27 35.63
CA CYS A 127 36.21 -5.41 34.45
C CYS A 127 36.26 -3.91 34.82
N ALA A 128 35.47 -3.47 35.82
CA ALA A 128 35.46 -2.08 36.27
C ALA A 128 36.81 -1.62 36.82
N ARG A 129 37.57 -2.53 37.42
CA ARG A 129 38.92 -2.25 37.94
C ARG A 129 40.01 -2.27 36.88
N SER A 130 39.76 -2.95 35.76
CA SER A 130 40.67 -2.99 34.60
C SER A 130 40.42 -1.89 33.57
N GLU A 131 39.44 -1.01 33.80
CA GLU A 131 39.11 0.09 32.90
C GLU A 131 40.34 0.99 32.61
N PRO A 132 40.58 1.38 31.34
CA PRO A 132 41.74 2.19 30.98
C PRO A 132 41.83 3.50 31.76
N ALA A 133 40.69 4.16 31.99
CA ALA A 133 40.60 5.40 32.78
C ALA A 133 41.07 5.20 34.24
N MET A 134 40.70 4.08 34.85
CA MET A 134 41.07 3.74 36.23
C MET A 134 42.53 3.28 36.37
N ARG A 135 43.06 2.58 35.35
CA ARG A 135 44.47 2.18 35.30
C ARG A 135 45.43 3.35 35.18
N GLY A 136 45.02 4.42 34.48
CA GLY A 136 45.81 5.65 34.38
C GLY A 136 46.02 6.36 35.72
N LEU A 137 45.18 6.07 36.72
CA LEU A 137 45.29 6.63 38.06
C LEU A 137 46.10 5.69 38.96
N SER A 138 47.41 5.91 39.08
CA SER A 138 48.33 5.06 39.85
C SER A 138 47.94 4.81 41.32
N LYS A 139 47.18 5.71 41.93
CA LYS A 139 46.63 5.56 43.30
C LYS A 139 45.39 4.66 43.39
N LEU A 140 44.71 4.44 42.26
CA LEU A 140 43.54 3.58 42.10
C LEU A 140 43.88 2.31 41.29
N GLY A 141 45.10 2.22 40.74
CA GLY A 141 45.61 1.09 39.99
C GLY A 141 45.61 -0.19 40.83
N VAL A 142 44.81 -1.17 40.40
CA VAL A 142 44.56 -2.38 41.19
C VAL A 142 45.67 -3.41 41.00
N HIS A 143 46.25 -3.87 42.11
CA HIS A 143 47.07 -5.08 42.16
C HIS A 143 46.15 -6.30 42.29
N TYR A 144 46.23 -7.19 41.29
CA TYR A 144 45.46 -8.43 41.25
C TYR A 144 45.96 -9.42 42.31
N ASN A 145 45.12 -9.76 43.28
CA ASN A 145 45.46 -10.79 44.26
C ASN A 145 44.92 -12.16 43.81
N ARG A 146 45.82 -12.95 43.21
CA ARG A 146 45.53 -14.30 42.70
C ARG A 146 44.90 -15.23 43.74
N THR A 147 45.25 -15.07 45.02
CA THR A 147 44.71 -15.90 46.11
C THR A 147 43.22 -15.62 46.38
N LEU A 148 42.77 -14.37 46.21
CA LEU A 148 41.36 -14.01 46.35
C LEU A 148 40.53 -14.56 45.20
N MET A 149 41.07 -14.61 43.98
CA MET A 149 40.34 -15.20 42.86
C MET A 149 40.30 -16.72 42.91
N GLN A 150 41.39 -17.38 43.26
CA GLN A 150 41.36 -18.82 43.53
C GLN A 150 40.34 -19.19 44.63
N ARG A 151 40.20 -18.35 45.66
CA ARG A 151 39.18 -18.51 46.69
C ARG A 151 37.76 -18.36 46.14
N SER A 152 37.49 -17.32 45.35
CA SER A 152 36.16 -17.05 44.80
C SER A 152 35.75 -18.04 43.71
N LEU A 153 36.72 -18.60 42.98
CA LEU A 153 36.53 -19.56 41.88
C LEU A 153 36.55 -21.03 42.35
N GLY A 154 37.03 -21.32 43.56
CA GLY A 154 37.10 -22.68 44.12
C GLY A 154 38.33 -23.50 43.69
N GLY A 155 39.30 -22.87 43.02
CA GLY A 155 40.65 -23.40 42.76
C GLY A 155 40.78 -24.56 41.78
N GLY A 156 39.69 -25.04 41.16
CA GLY A 156 39.70 -26.30 40.39
C GLY A 156 38.86 -26.32 39.11
N GLY A 157 38.77 -25.21 38.37
CA GLY A 157 38.06 -25.17 37.10
C GLY A 157 38.72 -24.27 36.05
N ASN A 158 38.28 -24.38 34.79
CA ASN A 158 38.75 -23.56 33.65
C ASN A 158 38.40 -22.07 33.76
N TYR A 159 37.88 -21.62 34.90
CA TYR A 159 37.51 -20.22 35.13
C TYR A 159 38.73 -19.28 35.13
N GLU A 160 39.92 -19.75 35.50
CA GLU A 160 41.12 -18.88 35.54
C GLU A 160 41.42 -18.25 34.17
N ASP A 161 41.08 -18.94 33.06
CA ASP A 161 41.22 -18.41 31.70
C ASP A 161 40.12 -17.40 31.33
N TRP A 162 38.90 -17.59 31.83
CA TRP A 162 37.74 -16.72 31.55
C TRP A 162 37.77 -15.40 32.32
N PHE A 163 38.49 -15.37 33.44
CA PHE A 163 38.61 -14.20 34.31
C PHE A 163 39.99 -13.56 34.26
N LYS A 164 40.80 -13.85 33.23
CA LYS A 164 42.07 -13.16 33.00
C LYS A 164 41.84 -11.64 32.96
N PRO A 165 42.69 -10.84 33.63
CA PRO A 165 42.56 -9.38 33.57
C PRO A 165 42.66 -8.90 32.12
N ALA A 166 41.72 -8.08 31.68
CA ALA A 166 41.74 -7.52 30.34
C ALA A 166 43.04 -6.74 30.09
N ASN A 167 43.73 -6.99 28.99
CA ASN A 167 45.04 -6.37 28.71
C ASN A 167 44.96 -4.90 28.26
N GLY A 168 43.78 -4.26 28.35
CA GLY A 168 43.53 -2.86 28.00
C GLY A 168 43.11 -2.66 26.54
N THR A 169 43.46 -3.58 25.64
CA THR A 169 43.03 -3.61 24.23
C THR A 169 41.65 -4.23 24.01
N GLU A 170 41.00 -4.71 25.08
CA GLU A 170 39.70 -5.40 25.06
C GLU A 170 38.52 -4.46 25.35
N PHE A 171 38.79 -3.19 25.70
CA PHE A 171 37.76 -2.19 25.90
C PHE A 171 37.39 -1.55 24.57
N ALA A 172 36.16 -1.78 24.12
CA ALA A 172 35.61 -1.15 22.94
C ALA A 172 35.14 0.28 23.24
N HIS A 173 35.14 1.15 22.21
CA HIS A 173 34.47 2.44 22.28
C HIS A 173 32.95 2.24 22.48
N PRO A 174 32.23 3.12 23.20
CA PRO A 174 30.78 2.98 23.41
C PRO A 174 29.98 2.78 22.12
N ASP A 175 30.37 3.49 21.06
CA ASP A 175 29.72 3.44 19.74
C ASP A 175 30.19 2.26 18.88
N SER A 176 31.21 1.51 19.30
CA SER A 176 31.69 0.37 18.51
C SER A 176 30.70 -0.79 18.59
N VAL A 177 30.56 -1.53 17.48
CA VAL A 177 29.81 -2.79 17.44
C VAL A 177 30.26 -3.78 18.53
N GLY A 178 31.56 -3.77 18.89
CA GLY A 178 32.15 -4.64 19.91
C GLY A 178 31.81 -4.27 21.36
N SER A 179 31.11 -3.16 21.60
CA SER A 179 30.65 -2.79 22.95
C SER A 179 29.57 -3.75 23.44
N LEU A 180 29.68 -4.20 24.70
CA LEU A 180 28.63 -5.02 25.35
C LEU A 180 27.28 -4.29 25.47
N PHE A 181 27.30 -2.96 25.38
CA PHE A 181 26.13 -2.10 25.44
C PHE A 181 25.69 -1.60 24.07
N SER A 182 26.29 -2.10 22.97
CA SER A 182 25.90 -1.71 21.62
C SER A 182 24.52 -2.24 21.24
N PRO A 183 23.83 -1.60 20.28
CA PRO A 183 22.62 -2.16 19.68
C PRO A 183 22.83 -3.56 19.06
N ALA A 184 24.04 -3.88 18.58
CA ALA A 184 24.37 -5.20 18.04
C ALA A 184 24.42 -6.28 19.14
N SER A 185 24.95 -5.94 20.31
CA SER A 185 24.90 -6.79 21.51
C SER A 185 23.45 -7.04 21.92
N TYR A 186 22.63 -5.98 21.96
CA TYR A 186 21.19 -6.09 22.25
C TYR A 186 20.46 -6.97 21.22
N LEU A 187 20.71 -6.79 19.93
CA LEU A 187 20.13 -7.62 18.86
C LEU A 187 20.51 -9.10 19.00
N THR A 188 21.76 -9.37 19.39
CA THR A 188 22.25 -10.74 19.61
C THR A 188 21.48 -11.43 20.74
N ASP A 189 21.30 -10.74 21.86
CA ASP A 189 20.56 -11.27 23.00
C ASP A 189 19.06 -11.40 22.69
N LEU A 190 18.49 -10.45 21.96
CA LEU A 190 17.11 -10.52 21.49
C LEU A 190 16.88 -11.71 20.54
N TYR A 191 17.77 -11.92 19.57
CA TYR A 191 17.70 -13.04 18.64
C TYR A 191 17.84 -14.38 19.37
N ARG A 192 18.77 -14.48 20.33
CA ARG A 192 18.93 -15.67 21.18
C ARG A 192 17.69 -15.98 22.02
N ALA A 193 17.03 -14.96 22.56
CA ALA A 193 15.81 -15.12 23.36
C ALA A 193 14.56 -15.42 22.49
N ALA A 194 14.49 -14.83 21.30
CA ALA A 194 13.35 -14.98 20.40
C ALA A 194 13.35 -16.29 19.60
N LYS A 195 14.53 -16.80 19.22
CA LYS A 195 14.70 -18.04 18.43
C LYS A 195 14.00 -19.28 19.01
N PRO A 196 14.02 -19.56 20.33
CA PRO A 196 13.35 -20.74 20.89
C PRO A 196 11.85 -20.55 21.19
N LEU A 197 11.25 -19.39 20.88
CA LEU A 197 9.83 -19.14 21.20
C LEU A 197 8.86 -20.05 20.43
N HIS A 198 9.26 -20.50 19.24
CA HIS A 198 8.49 -21.45 18.46
C HIS A 198 9.32 -22.71 18.15
N PRO A 199 8.69 -23.89 18.02
CA PRO A 199 9.37 -25.09 17.54
C PRO A 199 9.88 -24.91 16.09
N VAL A 200 10.95 -25.61 15.73
CA VAL A 200 11.56 -25.53 14.38
C VAL A 200 10.56 -25.88 13.27
N ALA A 201 9.63 -26.80 13.54
CA ALA A 201 8.59 -27.21 12.59
C ALA A 201 7.44 -26.19 12.43
N HIS A 202 7.38 -25.15 13.27
CA HIS A 202 6.28 -24.18 13.26
C HIS A 202 6.52 -23.07 12.22
N GLY A 203 5.49 -22.70 11.46
CA GLY A 203 5.60 -21.69 10.41
C GLY A 203 5.99 -20.29 10.90
N LEU A 204 5.66 -19.94 12.15
CA LEU A 204 6.07 -18.66 12.77
C LEU A 204 7.50 -18.65 13.32
N GLN A 205 8.25 -19.74 13.16
CA GLN A 205 9.63 -19.82 13.62
C GLN A 205 10.49 -18.71 13.01
N LEU A 206 11.28 -18.02 13.84
CA LEU A 206 12.01 -16.81 13.44
C LEU A 206 12.89 -17.03 12.21
N ASP A 207 13.66 -18.13 12.21
CA ASP A 207 14.57 -18.46 11.11
C ASP A 207 13.84 -18.89 9.83
N ASN A 208 12.62 -19.43 9.96
CA ASN A 208 11.81 -19.82 8.80
C ASN A 208 11.19 -18.59 8.11
N ARG A 209 10.71 -17.62 8.90
CA ARG A 209 10.08 -16.39 8.38
C ARG A 209 11.08 -15.31 7.96
N ARG A 210 12.29 -15.32 8.54
CA ARG A 210 13.37 -14.34 8.31
C ARG A 210 14.74 -15.03 8.30
N PRO A 211 15.05 -15.77 7.23
CA PRO A 211 16.32 -16.49 7.09
C PRO A 211 17.52 -15.55 7.02
N ASP A 212 17.30 -14.30 6.60
CA ASP A 212 18.29 -13.23 6.51
C ASP A 212 18.88 -12.82 7.87
N LEU A 213 18.12 -12.92 8.96
CA LEU A 213 18.60 -12.54 10.30
C LEU A 213 19.71 -13.46 10.82
N GLY A 214 19.70 -14.74 10.42
CA GLY A 214 20.70 -15.70 10.85
C GLY A 214 22.08 -15.49 10.19
N SER A 215 22.11 -14.94 8.97
CA SER A 215 23.32 -14.63 8.22
C SER A 215 23.78 -13.18 8.35
N LEU A 216 23.01 -12.33 9.05
CA LEU A 216 23.33 -10.92 9.25
C LEU A 216 24.67 -10.76 9.98
N THR A 217 25.61 -10.07 9.34
CA THR A 217 26.93 -9.80 9.91
C THR A 217 26.88 -8.59 10.84
N LEU A 218 27.46 -8.70 12.03
CA LEU A 218 27.55 -7.60 12.98
C LEU A 218 28.86 -6.85 12.76
N ASN A 219 28.80 -5.73 12.06
CA ASN A 219 29.94 -4.86 11.78
C ASN A 219 29.56 -3.37 11.99
N ASP A 220 30.54 -2.48 12.01
CA ASP A 220 30.29 -1.05 12.24
C ASP A 220 29.50 -0.40 11.08
N ALA A 221 29.58 -0.92 9.85
CA ALA A 221 28.80 -0.40 8.72
C ALA A 221 27.28 -0.64 8.92
N ASN A 222 26.88 -1.88 9.19
CA ASN A 222 25.48 -2.25 9.47
C ASN A 222 24.91 -1.57 10.72
N LEU A 223 25.76 -1.12 11.64
CA LEU A 223 25.33 -0.42 12.85
C LEU A 223 25.09 1.08 12.61
N HIS A 224 25.85 1.72 11.71
CA HIS A 224 25.87 3.18 11.58
C HIS A 224 25.40 3.71 10.21
N GLU A 225 25.45 2.90 9.16
CA GLU A 225 25.06 3.32 7.81
C GLU A 225 23.53 3.43 7.72
N GLU A 226 23.05 4.61 7.34
CA GLU A 226 21.63 4.86 7.12
C GLU A 226 21.20 4.34 5.74
N ILE A 227 20.23 3.44 5.74
CA ILE A 227 19.66 2.87 4.52
C ILE A 227 18.15 3.04 4.49
N SER A 228 17.58 3.06 3.28
CA SER A 228 16.14 3.17 3.10
C SER A 228 15.44 1.91 3.61
N THR A 229 14.50 2.08 4.53
CA THR A 229 13.66 0.97 5.01
C THR A 229 12.90 0.30 3.86
N LEU A 230 12.50 1.08 2.85
CA LEU A 230 11.82 0.53 1.67
C LEU A 230 12.76 -0.36 0.85
N ALA A 231 14.02 0.05 0.67
CA ALA A 231 15.00 -0.76 -0.06
C ALA A 231 15.23 -2.10 0.64
N LEU A 232 15.35 -2.09 1.98
CA LEU A 232 15.42 -3.32 2.78
C LEU A 232 14.17 -4.19 2.62
N THR A 233 12.97 -3.60 2.62
CA THR A 233 11.76 -4.40 2.42
C THR A 233 11.71 -5.02 1.02
N LEU A 234 12.20 -4.32 0.00
CA LEU A 234 12.26 -4.86 -1.36
C LEU A 234 13.29 -5.99 -1.44
N GLU A 235 14.47 -5.84 -0.84
CA GLU A 235 15.49 -6.89 -0.77
C GLU A 235 14.94 -8.16 -0.09
N VAL A 236 14.24 -8.02 1.04
CA VAL A 236 13.62 -9.16 1.74
C VAL A 236 12.52 -9.81 0.91
N LEU A 237 11.72 -9.03 0.19
CA LEU A 237 10.67 -9.55 -0.68
C LEU A 237 11.25 -10.26 -1.91
N ASP A 238 12.28 -9.71 -2.52
CA ASP A 238 12.95 -10.25 -3.71
C ASP A 238 13.65 -11.59 -3.39
N ALA A 239 14.33 -11.67 -2.24
CA ALA A 239 14.91 -12.92 -1.75
C ALA A 239 13.87 -14.03 -1.48
N GLY A 240 12.59 -13.66 -1.31
CA GLY A 240 11.48 -14.59 -1.12
C GLY A 240 10.82 -15.07 -2.42
N VAL A 241 11.21 -14.51 -3.58
CA VAL A 241 10.66 -14.87 -4.89
C VAL A 241 11.64 -15.80 -5.60
N GLU A 242 11.14 -16.94 -6.10
CA GLU A 242 11.95 -17.87 -6.90
C GLU A 242 11.89 -17.46 -8.38
N GLY A 243 13.02 -17.02 -8.94
CA GLY A 243 13.17 -16.67 -10.36
C GLY A 243 13.32 -15.18 -10.61
N ASP A 244 13.06 -14.75 -11.85
CA ASP A 244 13.09 -13.33 -12.23
C ASP A 244 11.78 -12.64 -11.77
N ALA A 245 11.89 -11.85 -10.69
CA ALA A 245 10.75 -11.14 -10.10
C ALA A 245 10.10 -10.16 -11.08
N ASP A 246 10.87 -9.48 -11.92
CA ASP A 246 10.33 -8.52 -12.88
C ASP A 246 9.48 -9.21 -13.94
N GLU A 247 9.92 -10.37 -14.45
CA GLU A 247 9.17 -11.17 -15.42
C GLU A 247 7.90 -11.80 -14.81
N LEU A 248 7.99 -12.26 -13.55
CA LEU A 248 6.83 -12.76 -12.82
C LEU A 248 5.80 -11.66 -12.60
N LEU A 249 6.20 -10.46 -12.15
CA LEU A 249 5.29 -9.34 -11.95
C LEU A 249 4.66 -8.84 -13.26
N ARG A 250 5.40 -8.96 -14.37
CA ARG A 250 4.93 -8.61 -15.71
C ARG A 250 3.87 -9.57 -16.23
N THR A 251 4.02 -10.88 -15.98
CA THR A 251 3.15 -11.93 -16.57
C THR A 251 2.02 -12.38 -15.64
N THR A 252 2.14 -12.13 -14.34
CA THR A 252 1.11 -12.46 -13.36
C THR A 252 -0.07 -11.50 -13.47
N VAL A 253 -1.27 -12.07 -13.30
CA VAL A 253 -2.54 -11.39 -13.54
C VAL A 253 -3.29 -11.12 -12.23
N TYR A 254 -3.00 -11.87 -11.18
CA TYR A 254 -3.56 -11.69 -9.85
C TYR A 254 -2.42 -11.50 -8.85
N PRO A 255 -2.50 -10.57 -7.88
CA PRO A 255 -3.64 -9.68 -7.53
C PRO A 255 -4.03 -8.62 -8.58
N MET A 256 -5.21 -7.99 -8.41
CA MET A 256 -5.83 -7.07 -9.39
C MET A 256 -4.95 -5.88 -9.81
N ASN A 257 -3.96 -5.51 -8.98
CA ASN A 257 -3.00 -4.45 -9.27
C ASN A 257 -1.82 -4.89 -10.19
N LEU A 258 -1.71 -6.18 -10.53
CA LEU A 258 -0.76 -6.72 -11.51
C LEU A 258 -1.49 -6.95 -12.83
N PRO A 259 -0.90 -6.72 -14.01
CA PRO A 259 0.54 -6.83 -14.29
C PRO A 259 1.31 -5.54 -14.04
N TYR A 260 2.50 -5.66 -13.46
CA TYR A 260 3.46 -4.57 -13.28
C TYR A 260 4.68 -4.79 -14.16
N ASN A 261 5.00 -3.82 -15.02
CA ASN A 261 6.13 -3.89 -15.93
C ASN A 261 7.16 -2.83 -15.54
N HIS A 262 8.22 -3.26 -14.84
CA HIS A 262 9.24 -2.36 -14.30
C HIS A 262 9.94 -1.52 -15.38
N ALA A 263 10.21 -2.10 -16.56
CA ALA A 263 10.85 -1.40 -17.67
C ALA A 263 9.98 -0.25 -18.20
N SER A 264 8.67 -0.48 -18.36
CA SER A 264 7.72 0.56 -18.79
C SER A 264 7.64 1.72 -17.80
N GLU A 265 7.57 1.42 -16.51
CA GLU A 265 7.55 2.41 -15.44
C GLU A 265 8.83 3.25 -15.40
N ARG A 266 9.99 2.61 -15.61
CA ARG A 266 11.27 3.34 -15.72
C ARG A 266 11.29 4.30 -16.91
N ILE A 267 10.71 3.91 -18.06
CA ILE A 267 10.59 4.78 -19.22
C ILE A 267 9.69 5.98 -18.89
N PHE A 268 8.50 5.74 -18.34
CA PHE A 268 7.57 6.81 -17.98
C PHE A 268 8.14 7.77 -16.93
N GLN A 269 8.77 7.23 -15.89
CA GLN A 269 9.43 8.04 -14.85
C GLN A 269 10.64 8.81 -15.40
N GLY A 270 11.42 8.19 -16.28
CA GLY A 270 12.56 8.83 -16.95
C GLY A 270 12.15 9.99 -17.86
N LEU A 271 11.05 9.82 -18.61
CA LEU A 271 10.45 10.90 -19.42
C LEU A 271 9.92 12.02 -18.52
N ALA A 272 9.18 11.67 -17.47
CA ALA A 272 8.64 12.64 -16.51
C ALA A 272 9.75 13.45 -15.81
N ALA A 273 10.87 12.82 -15.46
CA ALA A 273 12.04 13.50 -14.89
C ALA A 273 12.66 14.53 -15.86
N ARG A 274 12.54 14.30 -17.17
CA ARG A 274 12.93 15.24 -18.22
C ARG A 274 11.87 16.28 -18.55
N LYS A 275 10.74 16.31 -17.81
CA LYS A 275 9.57 17.16 -18.05
C LYS A 275 8.92 16.92 -19.42
N ASN A 276 9.05 15.70 -19.95
CA ASN A 276 8.37 15.26 -21.16
C ASN A 276 7.32 14.21 -20.81
N SER A 277 6.29 14.12 -21.63
CA SER A 277 5.32 13.02 -21.59
C SER A 277 5.36 12.21 -22.89
N PRO A 278 4.91 10.94 -22.88
CA PRO A 278 4.74 10.19 -24.11
C PRO A 278 3.80 10.90 -25.10
N VAL A 279 2.77 11.60 -24.60
CA VAL A 279 1.84 12.39 -25.41
C VAL A 279 2.56 13.47 -26.21
N ASP A 280 3.54 14.15 -25.61
CA ASP A 280 4.31 15.18 -26.30
C ASP A 280 5.12 14.59 -27.47
N ILE A 281 5.64 13.37 -27.33
CA ILE A 281 6.33 12.67 -28.42
C ILE A 281 5.33 12.30 -29.52
N TRP A 282 4.17 11.75 -29.13
CA TRP A 282 3.10 11.43 -30.08
C TRP A 282 2.57 12.66 -30.82
N SER A 283 2.54 13.84 -30.19
CA SER A 283 2.12 15.08 -30.86
C SER A 283 3.00 15.47 -32.05
N VAL A 284 4.26 15.00 -32.09
CA VAL A 284 5.17 15.18 -33.24
C VAL A 284 4.78 14.25 -34.40
N LEU A 285 4.18 13.09 -34.10
CA LEU A 285 3.78 12.10 -35.09
C LEU A 285 2.42 12.39 -35.73
N GLY A 286 1.55 13.14 -35.05
CA GLY A 286 0.26 13.55 -35.59
C GLY A 286 -0.60 14.33 -34.60
N ASP A 287 -1.60 15.02 -35.14
CA ASP A 287 -2.61 15.72 -34.34
C ASP A 287 -3.77 14.77 -33.99
N PHE A 288 -3.56 13.96 -32.95
CA PHE A 288 -4.57 13.00 -32.49
C PHE A 288 -5.74 13.67 -31.76
N GLU A 289 -5.53 14.82 -31.11
CA GLU A 289 -6.58 15.59 -30.46
C GLU A 289 -7.53 16.20 -31.52
N GLY A 290 -6.98 16.83 -32.56
CA GLY A 290 -7.74 17.36 -33.69
C GLY A 290 -8.41 16.26 -34.51
N ALA A 291 -7.72 15.15 -34.77
CA ALA A 291 -8.30 14.01 -35.48
C ALA A 291 -9.46 13.35 -34.71
N ALA A 292 -9.45 13.40 -33.38
CA ALA A 292 -10.61 13.05 -32.58
C ALA A 292 -11.72 14.08 -32.81
N LEU A 293 -11.51 15.36 -32.49
CA LEU A 293 -12.59 16.34 -32.52
C LEU A 293 -13.19 16.63 -33.92
N ASN A 294 -12.49 16.32 -35.01
CA ASN A 294 -12.99 16.58 -36.36
C ASN A 294 -13.98 15.49 -36.82
N ARG A 295 -15.29 15.73 -36.82
CA ARG A 295 -16.30 14.73 -37.19
C ARG A 295 -16.46 14.59 -38.71
N ASP A 296 -15.46 14.05 -39.42
CA ASP A 296 -15.66 13.65 -40.83
C ASP A 296 -16.67 12.49 -40.90
N LEU A 297 -17.80 12.74 -41.58
CA LEU A 297 -18.98 11.87 -41.69
C LEU A 297 -18.73 10.58 -42.49
N GLU A 298 -17.65 10.49 -43.26
CA GLU A 298 -17.40 9.39 -44.20
C GLU A 298 -16.30 8.41 -43.75
N LEU A 299 -15.57 8.71 -42.67
CA LEU A 299 -14.39 7.94 -42.25
C LEU A 299 -14.40 7.68 -40.75
N LEU A 300 -15.03 6.55 -40.39
CA LEU A 300 -14.79 5.74 -39.20
C LEU A 300 -14.98 6.46 -37.83
N SER A 301 -15.56 5.74 -36.87
CA SER A 301 -15.64 6.18 -35.47
C SER A 301 -14.27 6.63 -34.94
N TRP A 302 -14.23 7.54 -33.96
CA TRP A 302 -12.98 8.00 -33.29
C TRP A 302 -12.02 6.86 -32.99
N ALA A 303 -12.59 5.70 -32.68
CA ALA A 303 -11.92 4.45 -32.41
C ALA A 303 -10.95 3.96 -33.51
N THR A 304 -11.14 4.37 -34.76
CA THR A 304 -10.31 3.88 -35.87
C THR A 304 -9.21 4.86 -36.27
N ARG A 305 -9.29 6.12 -35.82
CA ARG A 305 -8.34 7.17 -36.23
C ARG A 305 -7.09 7.21 -35.36
N MET A 306 -7.15 6.64 -34.16
CA MET A 306 -6.05 6.64 -33.20
C MET A 306 -5.53 5.22 -32.96
N PRO A 307 -4.22 4.96 -33.05
CA PRO A 307 -3.68 3.66 -32.67
C PRO A 307 -3.88 3.38 -31.18
N VAL A 308 -4.15 2.12 -30.82
CA VAL A 308 -4.22 1.70 -29.40
C VAL A 308 -2.91 1.94 -28.66
N ALA A 309 -1.78 1.90 -29.37
CA ALA A 309 -0.47 2.23 -28.83
C ALA A 309 -0.37 3.69 -28.35
N TYR A 310 -1.00 4.64 -29.06
CA TYR A 310 -1.12 6.02 -28.59
C TYR A 310 -1.88 6.06 -27.27
N ALA A 311 -3.03 5.39 -27.18
CA ALA A 311 -3.84 5.36 -25.96
C ALA A 311 -3.09 4.74 -24.77
N ARG A 312 -2.36 3.64 -25.00
CA ARG A 312 -1.49 3.01 -23.99
C ARG A 312 -0.50 4.03 -23.42
N ASP A 313 0.27 4.66 -24.30
CA ASP A 313 1.37 5.54 -23.91
C ASP A 313 0.85 6.84 -23.29
N ALA A 314 -0.24 7.39 -23.82
CA ALA A 314 -0.90 8.58 -23.29
C ALA A 314 -1.43 8.38 -21.87
N LEU A 315 -1.96 7.19 -21.59
CA LEU A 315 -2.45 6.81 -20.26
C LEU A 315 -1.33 6.26 -19.36
N GLY A 316 -0.12 6.07 -19.86
CA GLY A 316 1.01 5.49 -19.10
C GLY A 316 0.77 4.04 -18.69
N MET A 317 0.06 3.26 -19.50
CA MET A 317 -0.24 1.86 -19.20
C MET A 317 0.88 0.91 -19.64
N SER A 318 1.03 -0.20 -18.92
CA SER A 318 1.87 -1.31 -19.38
C SER A 318 1.25 -2.01 -20.59
N PRO A 319 2.05 -2.59 -21.50
CA PRO A 319 1.55 -3.38 -22.62
C PRO A 319 0.64 -4.53 -22.17
N GLU A 320 1.00 -5.19 -21.07
CA GLU A 320 0.26 -6.33 -20.52
C GLU A 320 -1.10 -5.92 -19.97
N LEU A 321 -1.19 -4.75 -19.32
CA LEU A 321 -2.47 -4.22 -18.86
C LEU A 321 -3.38 -3.88 -20.05
N VAL A 322 -2.86 -3.21 -21.08
CA VAL A 322 -3.65 -2.89 -22.28
C VAL A 322 -4.14 -4.16 -22.96
N ASN A 323 -3.31 -5.19 -23.06
CA ASN A 323 -3.73 -6.49 -23.61
C ASN A 323 -4.93 -7.07 -22.86
N ILE A 324 -4.95 -7.02 -21.52
CA ILE A 324 -6.10 -7.48 -20.71
C ILE A 324 -7.36 -6.62 -20.98
N LEU A 325 -7.21 -5.32 -21.17
CA LEU A 325 -8.36 -4.43 -21.41
C LEU A 325 -8.91 -4.54 -22.83
N THR A 326 -8.07 -4.87 -23.81
CA THR A 326 -8.42 -4.96 -25.23
C THR A 326 -8.59 -6.39 -25.75
N GLU A 327 -8.36 -7.41 -24.94
CA GLU A 327 -8.52 -8.80 -25.38
C GLU A 327 -9.95 -9.07 -25.84
N GLN A 328 -10.09 -10.01 -26.78
CA GLN A 328 -11.40 -10.48 -27.20
C GLN A 328 -12.15 -11.11 -26.03
N ARG A 329 -13.47 -11.27 -26.20
CA ARG A 329 -14.38 -11.84 -25.20
C ARG A 329 -13.82 -13.12 -24.59
N ASN A 330 -13.67 -13.12 -23.26
CA ASN A 330 -13.22 -14.26 -22.50
C ASN A 330 -14.35 -14.77 -21.59
N THR A 331 -14.86 -15.98 -21.89
CA THR A 331 -16.05 -16.53 -21.18
C THR A 331 -15.80 -17.86 -20.49
N SER A 332 -14.59 -18.42 -20.60
CA SER A 332 -14.29 -19.68 -19.92
C SER A 332 -14.16 -19.45 -18.42
N ASP A 333 -14.83 -20.29 -17.62
CA ASP A 333 -14.85 -20.19 -16.15
C ASP A 333 -13.42 -20.15 -15.57
N ALA A 334 -12.53 -21.00 -16.09
CA ALA A 334 -11.16 -21.10 -15.61
C ALA A 334 -10.30 -19.87 -15.96
N SER A 335 -10.46 -19.31 -17.15
CA SER A 335 -9.69 -18.14 -17.59
C SER A 335 -10.16 -16.87 -16.87
N VAL A 336 -11.46 -16.70 -16.69
CA VAL A 336 -12.00 -15.55 -15.94
C VAL A 336 -11.66 -15.68 -14.45
N ALA A 337 -11.77 -16.87 -13.86
CA ALA A 337 -11.44 -17.08 -12.44
C ALA A 337 -9.97 -16.77 -12.11
N ARG A 338 -9.05 -16.92 -13.08
CA ARG A 338 -7.63 -16.57 -12.92
C ARG A 338 -7.44 -15.10 -12.56
N TYR A 339 -8.26 -14.18 -13.08
CA TYR A 339 -8.22 -12.76 -12.76
C TYR A 339 -8.43 -12.47 -11.26
N PHE A 340 -9.04 -13.42 -10.55
CA PHE A 340 -9.41 -13.33 -9.14
C PHE A 340 -8.60 -14.28 -8.25
N GLY A 341 -7.55 -14.93 -8.79
CA GLY A 341 -6.72 -15.87 -8.04
C GLY A 341 -7.37 -17.22 -7.74
N HIS A 342 -8.40 -17.60 -8.50
CA HIS A 342 -9.13 -18.85 -8.32
C HIS A 342 -9.14 -19.70 -9.59
N SER A 343 -9.40 -21.00 -9.42
CA SER A 343 -9.47 -21.97 -10.51
C SER A 343 -10.87 -22.08 -11.14
N SER A 344 -11.90 -21.57 -10.47
CA SER A 344 -13.31 -21.59 -10.90
C SER A 344 -14.09 -20.46 -10.24
N LEU A 345 -15.05 -19.88 -10.94
CA LEU A 345 -15.91 -18.80 -10.42
C LEU A 345 -16.83 -19.28 -9.30
N THR A 346 -17.08 -20.59 -9.19
CA THR A 346 -17.88 -21.20 -8.12
C THR A 346 -17.35 -20.88 -6.72
N LYS A 347 -16.03 -20.70 -6.57
CA LYS A 347 -15.41 -20.30 -5.30
C LYS A 347 -15.76 -18.87 -4.89
N MET A 348 -16.12 -18.00 -5.85
CA MET A 348 -16.50 -16.61 -5.62
C MET A 348 -18.01 -16.43 -5.33
N ASN A 349 -18.73 -17.51 -5.05
CA ASN A 349 -20.14 -17.45 -4.67
C ASN A 349 -20.36 -16.75 -3.31
N LEU A 350 -19.35 -16.80 -2.43
CA LEU A 350 -19.41 -16.21 -1.11
C LEU A 350 -18.90 -14.77 -1.16
N ALA A 351 -19.71 -13.83 -0.69
CA ALA A 351 -19.35 -12.41 -0.55
C ALA A 351 -17.95 -12.16 0.06
N PRO A 352 -17.54 -12.78 1.19
CA PRO A 352 -16.21 -12.54 1.76
C PRO A 352 -15.06 -13.02 0.87
N VAL A 353 -15.28 -14.08 0.07
CA VAL A 353 -14.26 -14.58 -0.86
C VAL A 353 -14.12 -13.62 -2.04
N PHE A 354 -15.24 -13.14 -2.57
CA PHE A 354 -15.26 -12.15 -3.64
C PHE A 354 -14.61 -10.83 -3.23
N GLN A 355 -14.93 -10.32 -2.04
CA GLN A 355 -14.30 -9.12 -1.48
C GLN A 355 -12.79 -9.30 -1.31
N LYS A 356 -12.35 -10.46 -0.79
CA LYS A 356 -10.92 -10.77 -0.64
C LYS A 356 -10.19 -10.86 -1.98
N ALA A 357 -10.85 -11.39 -3.02
CA ALA A 357 -10.29 -11.47 -4.36
C ALA A 357 -10.13 -10.07 -5.00
N LEU A 358 -11.12 -9.19 -4.83
CA LEU A 358 -11.02 -7.82 -5.36
C LEU A 358 -10.06 -6.93 -4.55
N LYS A 359 -9.86 -7.22 -3.26
CA LYS A 359 -9.14 -6.36 -2.31
C LYS A 359 -9.71 -4.93 -2.27
N LEU A 360 -11.02 -4.79 -2.46
CA LEU A 360 -11.76 -3.52 -2.42
C LEU A 360 -12.71 -3.51 -1.20
N PRO A 361 -13.01 -2.33 -0.64
CA PRO A 361 -14.03 -2.20 0.39
C PRO A 361 -15.43 -2.49 -0.18
N GLU A 362 -16.34 -2.88 0.70
CA GLU A 362 -17.70 -3.30 0.34
C GLU A 362 -18.47 -2.20 -0.40
N ASP A 363 -18.45 -0.97 0.12
CA ASP A 363 -19.16 0.17 -0.49
C ASP A 363 -18.71 0.43 -1.94
N THR A 364 -17.41 0.32 -2.22
CA THR A 364 -16.89 0.48 -3.58
C THR A 364 -17.36 -0.64 -4.49
N ILE A 365 -17.44 -1.87 -4.02
CA ILE A 365 -17.95 -2.99 -4.83
C ILE A 365 -19.43 -2.77 -5.14
N LEU A 366 -20.21 -2.26 -4.19
CA LEU A 366 -21.62 -1.91 -4.40
C LEU A 366 -21.76 -0.77 -5.42
N GLU A 367 -20.93 0.26 -5.34
CA GLU A 367 -20.89 1.35 -6.32
C GLU A 367 -20.60 0.82 -7.73
N VAL A 368 -19.60 -0.06 -7.88
CA VAL A 368 -19.22 -0.66 -9.16
C VAL A 368 -20.36 -1.48 -9.77
N LEU A 369 -21.18 -2.12 -8.93
CA LEU A 369 -22.32 -2.92 -9.37
C LEU A 369 -23.60 -2.09 -9.57
N GLY A 370 -23.54 -0.77 -9.38
CA GLY A 370 -24.67 0.14 -9.57
C GLY A 370 -25.71 0.07 -8.46
N ALA A 371 -25.29 -0.07 -7.21
CA ALA A 371 -26.18 -0.25 -6.04
C ALA A 371 -27.02 0.98 -5.63
N GLY A 372 -26.90 2.11 -6.32
CA GLY A 372 -27.69 3.32 -6.04
C GLY A 372 -28.99 3.38 -6.85
N PRO A 373 -30.08 3.96 -6.31
CA PRO A 373 -31.19 4.35 -7.16
C PRO A 373 -30.72 5.50 -8.07
N TYR A 374 -30.61 5.19 -9.36
CA TYR A 374 -30.40 6.17 -10.41
C TYR A 374 -31.75 6.59 -10.98
N TYR A 375 -31.83 7.83 -11.42
CA TYR A 375 -33.05 8.39 -11.97
C TYR A 375 -32.80 9.05 -13.31
N GLU A 376 -33.77 8.92 -14.21
CA GLU A 376 -33.79 9.62 -15.48
C GLU A 376 -34.70 10.84 -15.41
N ASN A 377 -34.23 11.93 -16.00
CA ASN A 377 -34.99 13.16 -16.11
C ASN A 377 -35.84 13.18 -17.40
N GLU A 378 -36.67 12.17 -17.62
CA GLU A 378 -37.62 12.19 -18.73
C GLU A 378 -39.01 12.66 -18.32
N THR A 379 -39.63 13.41 -19.24
CA THR A 379 -41.03 13.83 -19.23
C THR A 379 -41.79 12.81 -20.09
N THR A 380 -42.11 11.62 -19.56
CA THR A 380 -42.82 10.60 -20.35
C THR A 380 -44.28 11.03 -20.55
N LEU A 381 -44.69 11.27 -21.80
CA LEU A 381 -46.10 11.44 -22.16
C LEU A 381 -46.79 10.09 -22.10
N LEU A 382 -47.46 9.78 -20.99
CA LEU A 382 -48.39 8.66 -20.95
C LEU A 382 -49.66 9.04 -21.72
N LEU A 383 -49.80 8.49 -22.92
CA LEU A 383 -51.09 8.38 -23.60
C LEU A 383 -51.85 7.23 -22.93
N GLU A 384 -52.64 7.51 -21.90
CA GLU A 384 -53.70 6.59 -21.48
C GLU A 384 -54.78 6.60 -22.57
N SER A 385 -54.65 5.69 -23.53
CA SER A 385 -55.78 5.33 -24.38
C SER A 385 -56.62 4.29 -23.64
N ASP A 386 -57.42 4.74 -22.69
CA ASP A 386 -58.60 3.97 -22.27
C ASP A 386 -59.61 4.02 -23.42
N LEU A 387 -59.39 3.14 -24.40
CA LEU A 387 -60.42 2.73 -25.33
C LEU A 387 -61.42 1.89 -24.55
N GLU A 388 -62.39 2.56 -23.94
CA GLU A 388 -63.81 2.21 -24.01
C GLU A 388 -64.64 3.20 -23.17
N GLN A 389 -65.44 4.00 -23.87
CA GLN A 389 -66.62 4.72 -23.36
C GLN A 389 -66.37 5.93 -22.44
N ARG A 390 -66.02 7.09 -23.03
CA ARG A 390 -66.49 8.41 -22.55
C ARG A 390 -66.31 9.52 -23.59
N CYS A 391 -67.35 10.34 -23.77
CA CYS A 391 -67.39 11.50 -24.65
C CYS A 391 -67.02 12.80 -23.90
N ASP A 392 -65.85 12.84 -23.26
CA ASP A 392 -65.31 14.06 -22.63
C ASP A 392 -63.95 14.41 -23.27
N PRO A 393 -63.56 15.71 -23.32
CA PRO A 393 -62.29 16.12 -23.93
C PRO A 393 -61.10 15.45 -23.22
N ILE A 394 -60.22 14.82 -24.01
CA ILE A 394 -58.98 14.18 -23.55
C ILE A 394 -58.15 15.23 -22.81
N THR A 395 -58.15 15.17 -21.48
CA THR A 395 -57.23 15.95 -20.65
C THR A 395 -55.94 15.15 -20.56
N ILE A 396 -54.94 15.49 -21.37
CA ILE A 396 -53.60 14.89 -21.28
C ILE A 396 -53.00 15.35 -19.95
N MET A 397 -53.05 14.49 -18.93
CA MET A 397 -52.37 14.75 -17.66
C MET A 397 -50.89 14.37 -17.82
N VAL A 398 -50.03 15.37 -18.03
CA VAL A 398 -48.57 15.18 -18.02
C VAL A 398 -48.11 15.04 -16.57
N SER A 399 -48.08 13.80 -16.06
CA SER A 399 -47.47 13.53 -14.75
C SER A 399 -45.98 13.25 -14.95
N LYS A 400 -45.12 14.15 -14.46
CA LYS A 400 -43.66 14.01 -14.50
C LYS A 400 -43.22 13.05 -13.40
N GLN A 401 -43.18 11.75 -13.69
CA GLN A 401 -42.72 10.74 -12.74
C GLN A 401 -41.21 10.58 -12.83
N VAL A 402 -40.56 10.54 -11.66
CA VAL A 402 -39.16 10.19 -11.52
C VAL A 402 -39.05 8.66 -11.61
N VAL A 403 -38.52 8.15 -12.72
CA VAL A 403 -38.39 6.71 -12.97
C VAL A 403 -37.05 6.22 -12.41
N ILE A 404 -37.09 5.16 -11.61
CA ILE A 404 -35.87 4.46 -11.17
C ILE A 404 -35.30 3.70 -12.37
N VAL A 405 -34.05 3.99 -12.68
CA VAL A 405 -33.34 3.46 -13.84
C VAL A 405 -32.59 2.19 -13.42
N PRO A 406 -32.72 1.09 -14.18
CA PRO A 406 -32.01 -0.13 -13.87
C PRO A 406 -30.49 0.01 -14.16
N PRO A 407 -29.63 -0.74 -13.46
CA PRO A 407 -28.17 -0.68 -13.64
C PRO A 407 -27.71 -1.10 -15.04
N GLN A 408 -28.56 -1.78 -15.81
CA GLN A 408 -28.36 -2.06 -17.24
C GLN A 408 -28.36 -0.81 -18.12
N THR A 409 -29.00 0.28 -17.67
CA THR A 409 -29.14 1.52 -18.45
C THR A 409 -28.14 2.58 -18.00
N TYR A 410 -27.87 2.69 -16.69
CA TYR A 410 -26.92 3.66 -16.14
C TYR A 410 -26.29 3.17 -14.82
N GLY A 411 -25.05 3.55 -14.56
CA GLY A 411 -24.32 3.27 -13.31
C GLY A 411 -23.46 2.00 -13.34
N ALA A 412 -23.94 0.95 -14.02
CA ALA A 412 -23.17 -0.28 -14.28
C ALA A 412 -23.53 -0.90 -15.64
N ARG A 413 -23.79 -0.07 -16.65
CA ARG A 413 -24.23 -0.49 -17.99
C ARG A 413 -23.18 -1.33 -18.69
N TYR A 414 -21.89 -1.07 -18.51
CA TYR A 414 -20.83 -1.88 -19.09
C TYR A 414 -20.87 -3.32 -18.53
N ILE A 415 -21.15 -3.50 -17.24
CA ILE A 415 -21.21 -4.83 -16.62
C ILE A 415 -22.54 -5.54 -16.96
N ASN A 416 -23.65 -4.80 -16.90
CA ASN A 416 -25.00 -5.38 -16.87
C ASN A 416 -25.85 -5.16 -18.13
N GLY A 417 -25.54 -4.15 -18.95
CA GLY A 417 -26.40 -3.65 -20.04
C GLY A 417 -26.19 -4.31 -21.39
N TRP A 418 -25.97 -5.62 -21.43
CA TRP A 418 -25.73 -6.37 -22.66
C TRP A 418 -26.95 -7.21 -23.06
N ASP A 419 -27.22 -7.24 -24.36
CA ASP A 419 -28.24 -8.09 -24.99
C ASP A 419 -27.54 -9.04 -25.97
N ASP A 420 -27.16 -10.24 -25.51
CA ASP A 420 -26.42 -11.22 -26.32
C ASP A 420 -27.36 -12.02 -27.27
N GLY A 421 -28.57 -11.52 -27.55
CA GLY A 421 -29.56 -12.23 -28.37
C GLY A 421 -30.09 -13.51 -27.72
N ASP A 422 -29.87 -13.67 -26.41
CA ASP A 422 -30.45 -14.73 -25.61
C ASP A 422 -31.92 -14.40 -25.34
N ARG A 423 -32.82 -15.39 -25.43
CA ARG A 423 -34.28 -15.12 -25.38
C ARG A 423 -34.74 -14.54 -24.05
N ASP A 424 -33.93 -14.72 -23.00
CA ASP A 424 -34.11 -14.13 -21.68
C ASP A 424 -33.00 -13.12 -21.41
N ALA A 425 -33.34 -11.84 -21.32
CA ALA A 425 -32.38 -10.79 -20.95
C ALA A 425 -31.69 -11.16 -19.63
N ALA A 426 -30.35 -11.17 -19.63
CA ALA A 426 -29.59 -11.54 -18.45
C ALA A 426 -29.91 -10.58 -17.29
N LYS A 427 -30.34 -11.14 -16.17
CA LYS A 427 -30.60 -10.36 -14.95
C LYS A 427 -29.30 -9.70 -14.48
N PRO A 428 -29.36 -8.49 -13.87
CA PRO A 428 -28.16 -7.73 -13.54
C PRO A 428 -27.35 -8.46 -12.47
N PHE A 429 -26.03 -8.45 -12.58
CA PHE A 429 -25.13 -8.93 -11.54
C PHE A 429 -25.14 -7.93 -10.39
N TYR A 430 -25.56 -8.37 -9.20
CA TYR A 430 -25.64 -7.52 -8.02
C TYR A 430 -25.23 -8.27 -6.75
N TRP A 431 -24.82 -7.49 -5.74
CA TRP A 431 -24.57 -7.95 -4.39
C TRP A 431 -25.65 -7.39 -3.47
N TYR A 432 -26.46 -8.28 -2.91
CA TYR A 432 -27.45 -7.93 -1.89
C TYR A 432 -26.83 -8.07 -0.50
N VAL A 433 -26.87 -7.00 0.30
CA VAL A 433 -26.27 -6.96 1.65
C VAL A 433 -27.34 -7.09 2.76
N GLY A 434 -28.60 -7.31 2.39
CA GLY A 434 -29.71 -7.44 3.35
C GLY A 434 -30.29 -6.08 3.76
N ALA A 435 -31.57 -6.07 4.13
CA ALA A 435 -32.32 -4.85 4.49
C ALA A 435 -31.77 -4.08 5.71
N ALA A 436 -30.91 -4.69 6.53
CA ALA A 436 -30.40 -4.10 7.77
C ALA A 436 -29.29 -3.05 7.58
N LEU A 437 -28.72 -2.92 6.36
CA LEU A 437 -27.63 -1.99 6.03
C LEU A 437 -28.08 -0.78 5.18
N GLY A 438 -29.39 -0.53 5.09
CA GLY A 438 -29.91 0.74 4.57
C GLY A 438 -30.05 0.87 3.04
N GLN A 439 -30.12 -0.23 2.29
CA GLN A 439 -30.56 -0.14 0.88
C GLN A 439 -32.07 0.13 0.79
N GLU A 440 -32.44 1.20 0.08
CA GLU A 440 -33.84 1.49 -0.25
C GLU A 440 -34.33 0.66 -1.45
N VAL A 441 -35.62 0.31 -1.36
CA VAL A 441 -36.47 -0.51 -2.22
C VAL A 441 -36.65 0.16 -3.62
N PRO A 442 -36.84 -0.60 -4.73
CA PRO A 442 -37.36 -1.97 -4.82
C PRO A 442 -36.33 -3.08 -4.60
N ALA A 443 -36.68 -4.03 -3.74
CA ALA A 443 -36.02 -5.32 -3.67
C ALA A 443 -36.09 -6.02 -5.05
N PRO A 444 -35.04 -6.75 -5.49
CA PRO A 444 -35.12 -7.57 -6.68
C PRO A 444 -36.28 -8.58 -6.58
N ILE A 445 -37.03 -8.79 -7.66
CA ILE A 445 -38.23 -9.66 -7.72
C ILE A 445 -37.97 -11.12 -7.25
N ASN A 446 -36.70 -11.54 -7.13
CA ASN A 446 -36.30 -12.87 -6.66
C ASN A 446 -35.72 -12.86 -5.23
N SER A 447 -36.26 -12.01 -4.34
CA SER A 447 -35.90 -11.82 -2.92
C SER A 447 -35.26 -13.04 -2.26
N PRO A 448 -33.93 -13.08 -2.17
CA PRO A 448 -33.26 -14.06 -1.36
C PRO A 448 -33.27 -13.61 0.11
N LEU A 449 -33.58 -14.54 1.02
CA LEU A 449 -33.64 -14.27 2.47
C LEU A 449 -32.28 -13.85 3.07
N ASN A 450 -31.17 -14.05 2.35
CA ASN A 450 -29.80 -13.89 2.85
C ASN A 450 -28.99 -12.94 1.96
N SER A 451 -28.04 -12.22 2.57
CA SER A 451 -27.04 -11.44 1.83
C SER A 451 -26.17 -12.34 0.93
N GLY A 452 -25.94 -11.95 -0.32
CA GLY A 452 -25.18 -12.74 -1.28
C GLY A 452 -25.06 -12.13 -2.68
N LEU A 453 -24.31 -12.80 -3.55
CA LEU A 453 -24.13 -12.44 -4.95
C LEU A 453 -25.14 -13.18 -5.83
N TYR A 454 -25.84 -12.44 -6.70
CA TYR A 454 -26.91 -12.97 -7.56
C TYR A 454 -26.67 -12.70 -9.04
N ASN A 455 -27.28 -13.52 -9.90
CA ASN A 455 -27.13 -13.46 -11.37
C ASN A 455 -25.67 -13.47 -11.86
N ARG A 456 -24.85 -14.26 -11.17
CA ARG A 456 -23.42 -14.45 -11.48
C ARG A 456 -23.27 -15.03 -12.88
N ASN A 457 -22.45 -14.38 -13.69
CA ASN A 457 -22.07 -14.83 -15.02
C ASN A 457 -20.58 -14.54 -15.24
N GLY A 458 -19.84 -15.47 -15.85
CA GLY A 458 -18.42 -15.25 -16.19
C GLY A 458 -18.19 -13.98 -17.01
N ARG A 459 -19.15 -13.59 -17.86
CA ARG A 459 -19.13 -12.32 -18.61
C ARG A 459 -19.08 -11.10 -17.70
N ALA A 460 -19.95 -11.07 -16.68
CA ALA A 460 -20.01 -9.95 -15.73
C ALA A 460 -18.72 -9.87 -14.91
N PHE A 461 -18.17 -11.00 -14.46
CA PHE A 461 -16.87 -11.03 -13.76
C PHE A 461 -15.72 -10.55 -14.64
N GLU A 462 -15.72 -10.90 -15.92
CA GLU A 462 -14.67 -10.51 -16.85
C GLU A 462 -14.67 -9.00 -17.12
N ARG A 463 -15.85 -8.43 -17.38
CA ARG A 463 -16.01 -6.98 -17.53
C ARG A 463 -15.73 -6.21 -16.25
N LEU A 464 -16.15 -6.75 -15.11
CA LEU A 464 -15.81 -6.21 -13.79
C LEU A 464 -14.29 -6.12 -13.61
N ASN A 465 -13.55 -7.17 -13.98
CA ASN A 465 -12.09 -7.18 -13.94
C ASN A 465 -11.49 -6.05 -14.79
N ARG A 466 -11.97 -5.85 -16.02
CA ARG A 466 -11.50 -4.75 -16.89
C ARG A 466 -11.81 -3.38 -16.30
N LEU A 467 -13.04 -3.17 -15.82
CA LEU A 467 -13.49 -1.90 -15.27
C LEU A 467 -12.68 -1.52 -14.02
N ILE A 468 -12.49 -2.47 -13.09
CA ILE A 468 -11.71 -2.25 -11.88
C ILE A 468 -10.25 -1.92 -12.21
N ARG A 469 -9.62 -2.66 -13.13
CA ARG A 469 -8.24 -2.38 -13.55
C ARG A 469 -8.09 -1.01 -14.20
N LEU A 470 -9.03 -0.66 -15.08
CA LEU A 470 -9.04 0.64 -15.74
C LEU A 470 -9.20 1.76 -14.71
N GLN A 471 -10.14 1.61 -13.78
CA GLN A 471 -10.36 2.60 -12.71
C GLN A 471 -9.15 2.70 -11.77
N GLN A 472 -8.53 1.59 -11.39
CA GLN A 472 -7.33 1.57 -10.55
C GLN A 472 -6.11 2.18 -11.24
N HIS A 473 -6.04 2.11 -12.57
CA HIS A 473 -4.98 2.77 -13.34
C HIS A 473 -5.23 4.28 -13.45
N VAL A 474 -6.46 4.67 -13.82
CA VAL A 474 -6.84 6.07 -14.03
C VAL A 474 -6.93 6.85 -12.71
N LYS A 475 -7.51 6.29 -11.66
CA LYS A 475 -7.71 6.82 -10.29
C LYS A 475 -8.49 8.13 -10.15
N VAL A 476 -8.64 8.94 -11.20
CA VAL A 476 -9.30 10.26 -11.16
C VAL A 476 -10.79 10.20 -11.51
N LEU A 477 -11.31 9.06 -11.95
CA LEU A 477 -12.71 8.87 -12.34
C LEU A 477 -13.41 7.93 -11.36
N SER A 478 -14.65 8.26 -11.02
CA SER A 478 -15.57 7.35 -10.33
C SER A 478 -15.99 6.20 -11.25
N PHE A 479 -16.53 5.13 -10.68
CA PHE A 479 -17.02 3.99 -11.46
C PHE A 479 -18.19 4.39 -12.36
N ALA A 480 -19.11 5.22 -11.85
CA ALA A 480 -20.24 5.73 -12.62
C ALA A 480 -19.81 6.63 -13.79
N GLU A 481 -18.83 7.52 -13.58
CA GLU A 481 -18.27 8.35 -14.66
C GLU A 481 -17.58 7.51 -15.74
N LEU A 482 -16.82 6.50 -15.31
CA LEU A 482 -16.12 5.60 -16.23
C LEU A 482 -17.11 4.74 -17.02
N ASP A 483 -18.15 4.21 -16.38
CA ASP A 483 -19.24 3.46 -17.01
C ASP A 483 -19.99 4.32 -18.03
N TRP A 484 -20.27 5.58 -17.69
CA TRP A 484 -20.89 6.54 -18.62
C TRP A 484 -20.00 6.81 -19.84
N LEU A 485 -18.70 7.07 -19.61
CA LEU A 485 -17.77 7.30 -20.71
C LEU A 485 -17.61 6.06 -21.61
N ILE A 486 -17.56 4.86 -21.02
CA ILE A 486 -17.54 3.59 -21.78
C ILE A 486 -18.79 3.47 -22.65
N SER A 487 -19.95 3.81 -22.09
CA SER A 487 -21.24 3.73 -22.79
C SER A 487 -21.36 4.72 -23.96
N GLN A 488 -20.73 5.90 -23.84
CA GLN A 488 -20.73 6.89 -24.92
C GLN A 488 -19.61 6.66 -25.95
N ALA A 489 -18.47 6.12 -25.52
CA ALA A 489 -17.34 5.88 -26.41
C ALA A 489 -17.51 4.64 -27.29
N ASN A 490 -18.29 3.63 -26.85
CA ASN A 490 -18.54 2.42 -27.63
C ASN A 490 -19.85 2.53 -28.40
N GLU A 491 -19.79 2.38 -29.73
CA GLU A 491 -21.00 2.30 -30.58
C GLU A 491 -21.85 1.07 -30.24
N ASP A 492 -21.19 -0.03 -29.86
CA ASP A 492 -21.82 -1.27 -29.43
C ASP A 492 -21.28 -1.70 -28.06
N ILE A 493 -22.08 -1.53 -27.01
CA ILE A 493 -21.73 -1.93 -25.63
C ILE A 493 -21.60 -3.45 -25.46
N THR A 494 -22.05 -4.24 -26.43
CA THR A 494 -21.82 -5.70 -26.45
C THR A 494 -20.37 -6.04 -26.82
N ALA A 495 -19.63 -5.11 -27.44
CA ALA A 495 -18.19 -5.23 -27.63
C ALA A 495 -17.49 -5.30 -26.26
N HIS A 496 -16.77 -6.40 -26.02
CA HIS A 496 -16.02 -6.60 -24.79
C HIS A 496 -14.72 -5.76 -24.72
N PRO A 497 -13.94 -5.63 -25.81
CA PRO A 497 -12.73 -4.80 -25.82
C PRO A 497 -12.99 -3.34 -25.47
N LEU A 498 -12.20 -2.79 -24.54
CA LEU A 498 -12.25 -1.37 -24.15
C LEU A 498 -11.40 -0.48 -25.07
N THR A 499 -11.12 -0.92 -26.29
CA THR A 499 -10.22 -0.24 -27.23
C THR A 499 -10.66 1.21 -27.48
N GLN A 500 -11.95 1.40 -27.79
CA GLN A 500 -12.53 2.73 -28.09
C GLN A 500 -12.53 3.60 -26.84
N THR A 501 -12.85 3.02 -25.69
CA THR A 501 -12.79 3.70 -24.39
C THR A 501 -11.38 4.19 -24.06
N LEU A 502 -10.34 3.37 -24.28
CA LEU A 502 -8.96 3.76 -24.02
C LEU A 502 -8.54 4.94 -24.92
N GLN A 503 -8.93 4.90 -26.19
CA GLN A 503 -8.68 6.00 -27.14
C GLN A 503 -9.41 7.28 -26.72
N ALA A 504 -10.68 7.18 -26.33
CA ALA A 504 -11.45 8.32 -25.83
C ALA A 504 -10.83 8.90 -24.55
N LEU A 505 -10.39 8.04 -23.61
CA LEU A 505 -9.69 8.45 -22.39
C LEU A 505 -8.36 9.14 -22.68
N ALA A 506 -7.61 8.67 -23.67
CA ALA A 506 -6.34 9.26 -24.06
C ALA A 506 -6.47 10.71 -24.55
N VAL A 507 -7.59 11.06 -25.18
CA VAL A 507 -7.92 12.45 -25.58
C VAL A 507 -8.51 13.23 -24.40
N TYR A 508 -9.38 12.60 -23.62
CA TYR A 508 -10.04 13.25 -22.48
C TYR A 508 -9.06 13.70 -21.39
N MET A 509 -8.10 12.86 -21.01
CA MET A 509 -7.22 13.14 -19.87
C MET A 509 -6.37 14.42 -20.04
N PRO A 510 -5.74 14.66 -21.20
CA PRO A 510 -5.11 15.95 -21.50
C PRO A 510 -6.08 17.13 -21.45
N LEU A 511 -7.27 17.01 -22.03
CA LEU A 511 -8.28 18.08 -22.04
C LEU A 511 -8.76 18.43 -20.63
N ARG A 512 -8.98 17.41 -19.79
CA ARG A 512 -9.34 17.58 -18.37
C ARG A 512 -8.25 18.34 -17.63
N LYS A 513 -6.98 18.00 -17.87
CA LYS A 513 -5.84 18.64 -17.21
C LYS A 513 -5.61 20.08 -17.67
N ARG A 514 -5.83 20.38 -18.95
CA ARG A 514 -5.60 21.71 -19.55
C ARG A 514 -6.78 22.68 -19.32
N TYR A 515 -8.01 22.20 -19.48
CA TYR A 515 -9.22 23.03 -19.53
C TYR A 515 -10.24 22.72 -18.42
N GLY A 516 -10.01 21.70 -17.60
CA GLY A 516 -10.96 21.31 -16.56
C GLY A 516 -12.26 20.72 -17.11
N THR A 517 -12.24 20.14 -18.32
CA THR A 517 -13.43 19.52 -18.92
C THR A 517 -14.00 18.42 -18.03
N THR A 518 -15.33 18.40 -17.88
CA THR A 518 -16.03 17.35 -17.13
C THR A 518 -16.23 16.12 -17.99
N VAL A 519 -16.41 14.95 -17.36
CA VAL A 519 -16.71 13.70 -18.07
C VAL A 519 -17.99 13.85 -18.86
N ASN A 520 -19.03 14.43 -18.27
CA ASN A 520 -20.31 14.63 -18.95
C ASN A 520 -20.19 15.56 -20.16
N GLY A 521 -19.40 16.64 -20.06
CA GLY A 521 -19.17 17.55 -21.19
C GLY A 521 -18.44 16.85 -22.34
N PHE A 522 -17.39 16.08 -22.05
CA PHE A 522 -16.67 15.33 -23.07
C PHE A 522 -17.49 14.17 -23.65
N ALA A 523 -18.23 13.46 -22.81
CA ALA A 523 -19.08 12.34 -23.21
C ALA A 523 -20.27 12.81 -24.07
N ALA A 524 -20.77 14.03 -23.87
CA ALA A 524 -21.77 14.63 -24.75
C ALA A 524 -21.23 14.89 -26.16
N CYS A 525 -19.93 15.16 -26.33
CA CYS A 525 -19.32 15.26 -27.66
C CYS A 525 -19.23 13.91 -28.39
N LEU A 526 -19.24 12.80 -27.66
CA LEU A 526 -19.18 11.44 -28.19
C LEU A 526 -20.55 10.93 -28.64
N GLY A 527 -21.56 11.10 -27.78
CA GLY A 527 -22.91 10.66 -28.04
C GLY A 527 -23.95 11.64 -27.53
N VAL A 528 -24.60 11.32 -26.42
CA VAL A 528 -25.71 12.12 -25.87
C VAL A 528 -25.39 12.74 -24.53
N ILE A 529 -26.01 13.89 -24.27
CA ILE A 529 -25.96 14.57 -22.97
C ILE A 529 -26.57 13.69 -21.88
N ASN A 530 -25.93 13.65 -20.71
CA ASN A 530 -26.36 12.81 -19.60
C ASN A 530 -27.66 13.33 -18.94
N THR A 531 -28.75 12.57 -19.08
CA THR A 531 -30.06 12.79 -18.45
C THR A 531 -30.20 12.10 -17.10
N PHE A 532 -29.27 11.21 -16.75
CA PHE A 532 -29.28 10.41 -15.54
C PHE A 532 -28.61 11.12 -14.35
N HIS A 533 -29.01 10.73 -13.13
CA HIS A 533 -28.42 11.23 -11.90
C HIS A 533 -28.61 10.26 -10.72
N ALA A 534 -27.74 10.38 -9.72
CA ALA A 534 -27.91 9.70 -8.43
C ALA A 534 -28.80 10.53 -7.49
N THR A 535 -29.29 9.90 -6.42
CA THR A 535 -30.03 10.56 -5.34
C THR A 535 -29.32 11.84 -4.85
N GLY A 536 -30.07 12.94 -4.78
CA GLY A 536 -29.55 14.22 -4.28
C GLY A 536 -28.68 15.02 -5.25
N THR A 537 -28.44 14.53 -6.48
CA THR A 537 -27.70 15.26 -7.52
C THR A 537 -28.62 15.67 -8.67
N LEU A 538 -28.22 16.68 -9.45
CA LEU A 538 -28.89 17.03 -10.71
C LEU A 538 -28.20 16.30 -11.86
N SER A 539 -28.95 15.88 -12.88
CA SER A 539 -28.33 15.38 -14.12
C SER A 539 -27.60 16.50 -14.83
N PHE A 540 -26.69 16.14 -15.73
CA PHE A 540 -25.96 17.12 -16.51
C PHE A 540 -26.89 18.00 -17.35
N TYR A 541 -27.91 17.39 -17.98
CA TYR A 541 -28.98 18.11 -18.68
C TYR A 541 -29.68 19.15 -17.78
N ARG A 542 -30.09 18.77 -16.56
CA ARG A 542 -30.74 19.72 -15.64
C ARG A 542 -29.79 20.78 -15.08
N SER A 543 -28.51 20.47 -14.97
CA SER A 543 -27.52 21.46 -14.54
C SER A 543 -27.33 22.57 -15.58
N LEU A 544 -27.49 22.24 -16.87
CA LEU A 544 -27.39 23.20 -17.98
C LEU A 544 -28.72 23.93 -18.22
N PHE A 545 -29.81 23.21 -18.38
CA PHE A 545 -31.09 23.78 -18.82
C PHE A 545 -32.13 23.97 -17.70
N GLY A 546 -31.76 23.68 -16.44
CA GLY A 546 -32.66 23.81 -15.29
C GLY A 546 -33.89 22.92 -15.40
N GLN A 547 -35.08 23.51 -15.26
CA GLN A 547 -36.37 22.82 -15.37
C GLN A 547 -36.99 22.91 -16.77
N ALA A 548 -36.26 23.43 -17.76
CA ALA A 548 -36.77 23.62 -19.12
C ALA A 548 -37.10 22.27 -19.80
N ASP A 549 -38.31 22.16 -20.32
CA ASP A 549 -38.80 20.99 -21.05
C ASP A 549 -38.56 21.18 -22.55
N LEU A 550 -37.32 20.92 -22.97
CA LEU A 550 -36.86 21.14 -24.35
C LEU A 550 -37.09 19.91 -25.23
N ILE A 551 -36.96 18.71 -24.65
CA ILE A 551 -37.02 17.44 -25.38
C ILE A 551 -38.46 17.21 -25.86
N GLY A 552 -38.62 16.89 -27.15
CA GLY A 552 -39.93 16.58 -27.75
C GLY A 552 -40.76 17.79 -28.18
N GLN A 553 -40.25 19.01 -28.02
CA GLN A 553 -40.91 20.22 -28.52
C GLN A 553 -40.96 20.20 -30.05
N ILE A 554 -42.10 20.56 -30.63
CA ILE A 554 -42.36 20.46 -32.06
C ILE A 554 -42.29 21.81 -32.77
N ASN A 555 -41.91 21.80 -34.06
CA ASN A 555 -41.88 22.96 -34.96
C ASN A 555 -41.11 24.17 -34.41
N ILE A 556 -39.92 23.94 -33.84
CA ILE A 556 -39.10 25.00 -33.25
C ILE A 556 -38.37 25.77 -34.34
N SER A 557 -38.62 27.09 -34.42
CA SER A 557 -37.97 27.99 -35.37
C SER A 557 -36.73 28.65 -34.77
N PHE A 558 -35.61 28.50 -35.46
CA PHE A 558 -34.33 29.18 -35.23
C PHE A 558 -34.11 30.35 -36.20
N SER A 559 -35.16 31.09 -36.58
CA SER A 559 -35.00 32.32 -37.38
C SER A 559 -34.99 33.56 -36.47
N GLY A 560 -34.01 34.45 -36.65
CA GLY A 560 -33.95 35.73 -35.95
C GLY A 560 -34.93 36.80 -36.48
N THR A 561 -35.71 36.50 -37.53
CA THR A 561 -36.40 37.52 -38.35
C THR A 561 -37.83 37.16 -38.75
N SER A 562 -38.59 36.36 -37.98
CA SER A 562 -40.00 36.13 -38.31
C SER A 562 -40.85 37.36 -37.93
N LYS A 563 -41.79 37.74 -38.80
CA LYS A 563 -42.70 38.88 -38.58
C LYS A 563 -43.72 38.64 -37.45
N THR A 564 -43.82 37.42 -36.94
CA THR A 564 -44.57 37.01 -35.74
C THR A 564 -43.76 35.95 -35.00
N PRO A 565 -43.06 36.30 -33.91
CA PRO A 565 -42.27 35.33 -33.16
C PRO A 565 -43.20 34.33 -32.46
N ASP A 566 -43.01 33.05 -32.76
CA ASP A 566 -43.71 31.97 -32.07
C ASP A 566 -43.23 31.90 -30.61
N ALA A 567 -44.18 32.00 -29.67
CA ALA A 567 -43.88 32.15 -28.25
C ALA A 567 -43.20 30.90 -27.65
N THR A 568 -43.47 29.71 -28.19
CA THR A 568 -42.80 28.47 -27.79
C THR A 568 -41.37 28.43 -28.32
N SER A 569 -41.15 28.74 -29.60
CA SER A 569 -39.81 28.86 -30.19
C SER A 569 -38.92 29.87 -29.45
N MET A 570 -39.46 31.02 -29.04
CA MET A 570 -38.73 32.02 -28.24
C MET A 570 -38.35 31.51 -26.85
N LYS A 571 -39.25 30.79 -26.16
CA LYS A 571 -38.96 30.20 -24.84
C LYS A 571 -37.89 29.12 -24.92
N VAL A 572 -37.98 28.24 -25.92
CA VAL A 572 -37.00 27.17 -26.16
C VAL A 572 -35.63 27.75 -26.48
N ARG A 573 -35.56 28.74 -27.38
CA ARG A 573 -34.30 29.44 -27.69
C ARG A 573 -33.72 30.18 -26.48
N ALA A 574 -34.55 30.88 -25.71
CA ALA A 574 -34.09 31.56 -24.50
C ALA A 574 -33.51 30.57 -23.48
N ALA A 575 -34.14 29.41 -23.29
CA ALA A 575 -33.63 28.37 -22.41
C ALA A 575 -32.33 27.73 -22.93
N LEU A 576 -32.21 27.50 -24.25
CA LEU A 576 -30.96 27.03 -24.87
C LEU A 576 -29.83 28.06 -24.73
N CYS A 577 -30.09 29.34 -25.04
CA CYS A 577 -29.13 30.42 -24.87
C CYS A 577 -28.68 30.57 -23.41
N GLN A 578 -29.63 30.47 -22.46
CA GLN A 578 -29.32 30.54 -21.03
C GLN A 578 -28.43 29.38 -20.57
N GLY A 579 -28.73 28.15 -21.01
CA GLY A 579 -27.98 26.97 -20.59
C GLY A 579 -26.59 26.88 -21.21
N LEU A 580 -26.48 27.20 -22.51
CA LEU A 580 -25.21 27.20 -23.24
C LEU A 580 -24.37 28.46 -23.03
N GLN A 581 -24.95 29.50 -22.42
CA GLN A 581 -24.34 30.82 -22.21
C GLN A 581 -23.88 31.49 -23.52
N ILE A 582 -24.69 31.36 -24.57
CA ILE A 582 -24.45 31.94 -25.90
C ILE A 582 -25.51 32.99 -26.22
N ASP A 583 -25.19 33.89 -27.15
CA ASP A 583 -26.18 34.82 -27.69
C ASP A 583 -27.08 34.13 -28.72
N ASP A 584 -28.25 34.74 -28.92
CA ASP A 584 -29.28 34.23 -29.82
C ASP A 584 -28.84 34.20 -31.29
N GLY A 585 -27.94 35.09 -31.71
CA GLY A 585 -27.37 35.08 -33.05
C GLY A 585 -26.45 33.89 -33.27
N THR A 586 -25.59 33.58 -32.30
CA THR A 586 -24.75 32.39 -32.31
C THR A 586 -25.58 31.11 -32.26
N LEU A 587 -26.64 31.05 -31.45
CA LEU A 587 -27.54 29.89 -31.44
C LEU A 587 -28.16 29.64 -32.82
N VAL A 588 -28.62 30.69 -33.51
CA VAL A 588 -29.18 30.57 -34.86
C VAL A 588 -28.14 30.05 -35.86
N LEU A 589 -26.89 30.51 -35.74
CA LEU A 589 -25.79 30.05 -36.59
C LEU A 589 -25.46 28.56 -36.33
N LEU A 590 -25.36 28.16 -35.07
CA LEU A 590 -25.09 26.76 -34.68
C LEU A 590 -26.25 25.84 -35.08
N ALA A 591 -27.48 26.28 -34.88
CA ALA A 591 -28.68 25.54 -35.28
C ALA A 591 -28.71 25.26 -36.79
N GLY A 592 -28.13 26.13 -37.61
CA GLY A 592 -27.98 25.91 -39.05
C GLY A 592 -27.17 24.67 -39.43
N TYR A 593 -26.34 24.15 -38.52
CA TYR A 593 -25.57 22.92 -38.71
C TYR A 593 -26.24 21.66 -38.14
N LEU A 594 -27.42 21.80 -37.53
CA LEU A 594 -28.11 20.66 -36.95
C LEU A 594 -28.64 19.70 -38.02
N PRO A 595 -28.55 18.38 -37.80
CA PRO A 595 -29.14 17.40 -38.69
C PRO A 595 -30.66 17.57 -38.73
N GLY A 596 -31.27 17.46 -39.92
CA GLY A 596 -32.72 17.50 -40.07
C GLY A 596 -33.38 18.89 -40.02
N ILE A 597 -32.61 19.98 -39.89
CA ILE A 597 -33.17 21.33 -39.96
C ILE A 597 -33.59 21.68 -41.39
N THR A 598 -34.82 22.19 -41.56
CA THR A 598 -35.32 22.63 -42.88
C THR A 598 -35.85 24.06 -42.79
N GLY A 599 -35.29 24.97 -43.57
CA GLY A 599 -35.72 26.38 -43.56
C GLY A 599 -35.61 27.07 -42.20
N ALA A 600 -34.58 26.73 -41.39
CA ALA A 600 -34.41 27.18 -40.00
C ALA A 600 -35.52 26.73 -39.03
N VAL A 601 -36.27 25.67 -39.38
CA VAL A 601 -37.26 25.04 -38.51
C VAL A 601 -36.87 23.59 -38.27
N LEU A 602 -36.93 23.19 -37.01
CA LEU A 602 -36.70 21.81 -36.59
C LEU A 602 -38.07 21.15 -36.30
N PRO A 603 -38.42 20.03 -36.94
CA PRO A 603 -39.72 19.38 -36.74
C PRO A 603 -39.96 18.92 -35.30
N VAL A 604 -38.94 18.32 -34.68
CA VAL A 604 -38.96 17.85 -33.29
C VAL A 604 -37.59 18.04 -32.66
N LEU A 605 -37.52 18.75 -31.54
CA LEU A 605 -36.29 18.95 -30.77
C LEU A 605 -35.97 17.70 -29.93
N GLN A 606 -35.21 16.78 -30.50
CA GLN A 606 -34.72 15.58 -29.81
C GLN A 606 -33.44 15.85 -28.99
N LEU A 607 -33.12 14.92 -28.08
CA LEU A 607 -31.93 14.99 -27.22
C LEU A 607 -30.62 15.05 -28.01
N GLU A 608 -30.55 14.39 -29.17
CA GLU A 608 -29.38 14.41 -30.05
C GLU A 608 -29.09 15.82 -30.59
N HIS A 609 -30.14 16.58 -30.94
CA HIS A 609 -29.99 17.98 -31.36
C HIS A 609 -29.48 18.86 -30.22
N ILE A 610 -29.99 18.65 -29.00
CA ILE A 610 -29.54 19.39 -27.81
C ILE A 610 -28.10 19.03 -27.44
N SER A 611 -27.67 17.79 -27.71
CA SER A 611 -26.30 17.34 -27.44
C SER A 611 -25.30 17.86 -28.49
N ALA A 612 -25.78 18.09 -29.72
CA ALA A 612 -24.99 18.65 -30.81
C ALA A 612 -24.80 20.17 -30.72
N LEU A 613 -25.76 20.87 -30.10
CA LEU A 613 -25.65 22.29 -29.70
C LEU A 613 -24.77 22.44 -28.45
#